data_AF-A0A165KDW6-F1
#
_entry.id   AF-A0A165KDW6-F1
#
_cell.length_a   1.000
_cell.length_b   1.000
_cell.length_c   1.000
_cell.angle_alpha   90.00
_cell.angle_beta   90.00
_cell.angle_gamma   90.00
#
_symmetry.space_group_name_H-M   'P 1'
#
loop_
_entity.id
_entity.type
_entity.pdbx_description
1 polymer ?
#
loop_
_entity_poly.entity_id
_entity_poly.type
_entity_poly.pdbx_seq_one_letter_code
_entity_poly.pdbx_strand_id
1 'polypeptide(L)'
;MSLPIPLQIAQAAAVEWRHWPPSELLDVPHAYVVDKLRQMAREYWETSKESFNCTLIIPHYRPHSISFAGGVEDDEDDRAVFTGPLEGAGPTCDTTIEGRRGSESDVLGGRVLVINAHYEFFSGQSLLLRDAFSGALPANLARPSLSSTPCWLGLPRIMASPVPGDLRLWLPLPDPTSFPYIVHYIYFGDFDIILRALCRKPPAINVMGVWKNAQYLRLLELIYWMRVEIFDDEDIDTIDEEDEDEDEDAQSTPPTPPSLSAAGDDDMGDDGRSDS
;
A
#
# COMPACT_ATOMS: atom_id res chain seq x y z
N MET A 1 -34.61 33.40 28.13
CA MET A 1 -33.62 32.42 28.60
C MET A 1 -33.93 31.12 27.89
N SER A 2 -33.17 30.76 26.85
CA SER A 2 -33.40 29.52 26.10
C SER A 2 -32.05 28.92 25.72
N LEU A 3 -31.72 27.80 26.37
CA LEU A 3 -30.85 26.71 25.92
C LEU A 3 -31.36 25.45 26.67
N PRO A 4 -31.33 24.23 26.09
CA PRO A 4 -30.31 23.77 25.15
C PRO A 4 -30.85 23.06 23.89
N ILE A 5 -30.12 23.23 22.78
CA ILE A 5 -30.11 22.27 21.68
C ILE A 5 -29.23 21.11 22.16
N PRO A 6 -29.74 19.87 22.32
CA PRO A 6 -28.87 18.75 22.59
C PRO A 6 -28.01 18.52 21.35
N LEU A 7 -26.70 18.34 21.58
CA LEU A 7 -25.79 17.60 20.72
C LEU A 7 -26.38 16.22 20.39
N GLN A 8 -27.36 16.17 19.49
CA GLN A 8 -27.55 15.01 18.64
C GLN A 8 -26.46 15.13 17.60
N ILE A 9 -25.33 14.50 17.93
CA ILE A 9 -24.55 13.64 17.03
C ILE A 9 -24.98 13.93 15.61
N ALA A 10 -24.28 14.87 14.97
CA ALA A 10 -24.38 15.10 13.54
C ALA A 10 -24.44 13.71 12.93
N GLN A 11 -25.62 13.38 12.39
CA GLN A 11 -25.82 12.14 11.68
C GLN A 11 -24.63 12.06 10.75
N ALA A 12 -23.75 11.11 11.04
CA ALA A 12 -23.09 10.38 9.99
C ALA A 12 -24.25 10.00 9.07
N ALA A 13 -24.52 10.83 8.06
CA ALA A 13 -25.18 10.37 6.86
C ALA A 13 -24.35 9.16 6.51
N ALA A 14 -24.91 7.99 6.82
CA ALA A 14 -24.18 6.75 6.84
C ALA A 14 -23.46 6.73 5.50
N VAL A 15 -22.13 6.81 5.54
CA VAL A 15 -21.33 6.33 4.42
C VAL A 15 -21.77 4.88 4.38
N GLU A 16 -22.78 4.60 3.55
CA GLU A 16 -23.33 3.27 3.37
C GLU A 16 -22.13 2.49 2.86
N TRP A 17 -21.47 1.79 3.77
CA TRP A 17 -20.21 1.11 3.50
C TRP A 17 -20.49 0.15 2.36
N ARG A 18 -20.06 0.54 1.16
CA ARG A 18 -20.41 -0.18 -0.05
C ARG A 18 -19.56 -1.42 -0.06
N HIS A 19 -20.18 -2.55 0.27
CA HIS A 19 -19.57 -3.84 0.03
C HIS A 19 -19.13 -3.89 -1.44
N TRP A 20 -17.87 -4.27 -1.66
CA TRP A 20 -17.34 -4.47 -3.00
C TRP A 20 -17.14 -5.97 -3.25
N PRO A 21 -17.62 -6.51 -4.38
CA PRO A 21 -18.40 -5.81 -5.40
C PRO A 21 -19.83 -5.47 -4.91
N PRO A 22 -20.50 -4.46 -5.52
CA PRO A 22 -21.92 -4.22 -5.30
C PRO A 22 -22.74 -5.50 -5.48
N SER A 23 -23.87 -5.60 -4.77
CA SER A 23 -24.73 -6.79 -4.77
C SER A 23 -25.18 -7.22 -6.18
N GLU A 24 -25.33 -6.26 -7.09
CA GLU A 24 -25.71 -6.47 -8.48
C GLU A 24 -24.63 -7.19 -9.31
N LEU A 25 -23.39 -7.23 -8.81
CA LEU A 25 -22.23 -7.81 -9.47
C LEU A 25 -21.71 -9.07 -8.78
N LEU A 26 -22.44 -9.64 -7.80
CA LEU A 26 -22.00 -10.82 -7.04
C LEU A 26 -21.73 -12.05 -7.93
N ASP A 27 -22.51 -12.23 -8.99
CA ASP A 27 -22.36 -13.35 -9.93
C ASP A 27 -21.40 -13.05 -11.09
N VAL A 28 -20.83 -11.84 -11.13
CA VAL A 28 -19.93 -11.42 -12.19
C VAL A 28 -18.48 -11.73 -11.80
N PRO A 29 -17.70 -12.43 -12.64
CA PRO A 29 -16.30 -12.70 -12.34
C PRO A 29 -15.52 -11.42 -12.05
N HIS A 30 -14.77 -11.41 -10.94
CA HIS A 30 -14.02 -10.24 -10.49
C HIS A 30 -13.09 -9.67 -11.57
N ALA A 31 -12.39 -10.52 -12.31
CA ALA A 31 -11.52 -10.12 -13.41
C ALA A 31 -12.28 -9.33 -14.49
N TYR A 32 -13.50 -9.75 -14.83
CA TYR A 32 -14.33 -9.04 -15.81
C TYR A 32 -14.72 -7.63 -15.31
N VAL A 33 -15.02 -7.48 -14.02
CA VAL A 33 -15.32 -6.16 -13.42
C VAL A 33 -14.10 -5.25 -13.50
N VAL A 34 -12.92 -5.74 -13.13
CA VAL A 34 -11.66 -4.98 -13.21
C VAL A 34 -11.35 -4.58 -14.65
N ASP A 35 -11.50 -5.50 -15.60
CA ASP A 35 -11.28 -5.20 -17.03
C ASP A 35 -12.25 -4.13 -17.55
N LYS A 36 -13.51 -4.17 -17.11
CA LYS A 36 -14.50 -3.14 -17.46
C LYS A 36 -14.17 -1.78 -16.85
N LEU A 37 -13.72 -1.75 -15.59
CA LEU A 37 -13.23 -0.52 -14.96
C LEU A 37 -12.04 0.06 -15.74
N ARG A 38 -11.04 -0.78 -16.09
CA ARG A 38 -9.87 -0.37 -16.88
C ARG A 38 -10.27 0.18 -18.26
N GLN A 39 -11.27 -0.42 -18.92
CA GLN A 39 -11.80 0.09 -20.20
C GLN A 39 -12.41 1.50 -20.07
N MET A 40 -13.05 1.79 -18.94
CA MET A 40 -13.65 3.11 -18.66
C MET A 40 -12.65 4.11 -18.06
N ALA A 41 -11.45 3.66 -17.67
CA ALA A 41 -10.48 4.45 -16.93
C ALA A 41 -10.15 5.79 -17.60
N ARG A 42 -10.03 5.81 -18.93
CA ARG A 42 -9.72 7.05 -19.67
C ARG A 42 -10.81 8.11 -19.48
N GLU A 43 -12.08 7.71 -19.58
CA GLU A 43 -13.22 8.62 -19.40
C GLU A 43 -13.26 9.18 -17.97
N TYR A 44 -13.08 8.32 -16.97
CA TYR A 44 -13.00 8.72 -15.56
C TYR A 44 -11.78 9.59 -15.26
N TRP A 45 -10.64 9.31 -15.86
CA TRP A 45 -9.40 10.05 -15.60
C TRP A 45 -9.45 11.48 -16.15
N GLU A 46 -10.03 11.67 -17.34
CA GLU A 46 -10.04 12.96 -18.04
C GLU A 46 -11.24 13.84 -17.66
N THR A 47 -12.45 13.27 -17.58
CA THR A 47 -13.70 14.05 -17.51
C THR A 47 -14.13 14.34 -16.08
N SER A 48 -13.62 13.59 -15.11
CA SER A 48 -14.43 13.27 -13.93
C SER A 48 -13.79 13.67 -12.59
N LYS A 49 -13.08 14.81 -12.59
CA LYS A 49 -12.64 15.42 -11.32
C LYS A 49 -13.81 15.70 -10.36
N GLU A 50 -15.00 15.95 -10.90
CA GLU A 50 -16.24 16.15 -10.13
C GLU A 50 -16.85 14.84 -9.61
N SER A 51 -16.46 13.66 -10.13
CA SER A 51 -17.01 12.37 -9.68
C SER A 51 -16.09 11.58 -8.75
N PHE A 52 -14.95 12.15 -8.37
CA PHE A 52 -14.12 11.54 -7.32
C PHE A 52 -14.96 11.39 -6.05
N ASN A 53 -15.01 10.16 -5.56
CA ASN A 53 -15.82 9.75 -4.40
C ASN A 53 -14.94 9.26 -3.25
N CYS A 54 -13.61 9.34 -3.41
CA CYS A 54 -12.64 9.01 -2.40
C CYS A 54 -11.44 9.97 -2.41
N THR A 55 -11.01 10.38 -1.22
CA THR A 55 -9.77 11.12 -1.00
C THR A 55 -8.78 10.26 -0.20
N LEU A 56 -7.64 9.95 -0.79
CA LEU A 56 -6.52 9.28 -0.12
C LEU A 56 -5.55 10.33 0.43
N ILE A 57 -5.19 10.22 1.70
CA ILE A 57 -4.29 11.13 2.40
C ILE A 57 -3.07 10.31 2.84
N ILE A 58 -1.95 10.50 2.13
CA ILE A 58 -0.72 9.75 2.33
C ILE A 58 0.32 10.65 3.02
N PRO A 59 0.75 10.33 4.26
CA PRO A 59 1.84 11.06 4.89
C PRO A 59 3.14 10.84 4.10
N HIS A 60 3.80 11.94 3.73
CA HIS A 60 5.10 11.96 3.08
C HIS A 60 6.14 12.42 4.09
N TYR A 61 6.70 11.44 4.80
CA TYR A 61 7.84 11.67 5.68
C TYR A 61 9.06 11.88 4.81
N ARG A 62 9.42 13.15 4.56
CA ARG A 62 10.82 13.41 4.19
C ARG A 62 11.65 12.95 5.39
N PRO A 63 12.60 12.00 5.22
CA PRO A 63 13.61 11.82 6.25
C PRO A 63 14.21 13.21 6.42
N HIS A 64 14.03 13.79 7.60
CA HIS A 64 14.73 15.01 7.93
C HIS A 64 16.19 14.64 7.71
N SER A 65 16.81 15.22 6.68
CA SER A 65 18.25 15.13 6.54
C SER A 65 18.76 15.57 7.90
N ILE A 66 19.30 14.66 8.68
CA ILE A 66 20.02 15.02 9.89
C ILE A 66 21.17 15.83 9.34
N SER A 67 21.01 17.14 9.32
CA SER A 67 21.98 18.08 8.79
C SER A 67 23.21 17.90 9.67
N PHE A 68 24.14 17.06 9.22
CA PHE A 68 25.51 17.17 9.66
C PHE A 68 25.96 18.54 9.19
N ALA A 69 26.05 19.46 10.15
CA ALA A 69 26.36 20.85 9.93
C ALA A 69 27.61 20.99 9.06
N GLY A 70 27.45 21.53 7.85
CA GLY A 70 28.56 21.99 7.03
C GLY A 70 28.36 21.78 5.53
N GLY A 71 27.77 22.77 4.86
CA GLY A 71 28.12 23.04 3.47
C GLY A 71 26.95 23.26 2.51
N VAL A 72 26.73 24.55 2.25
CA VAL A 72 26.29 25.17 0.98
C VAL A 72 24.91 24.80 0.44
N GLU A 73 24.07 25.82 0.48
CA GLU A 73 22.75 25.97 -0.13
C GLU A 73 22.84 25.93 -1.66
N ASP A 74 21.95 25.16 -2.30
CA ASP A 74 21.21 25.46 -3.54
C ASP A 74 20.83 24.13 -4.23
N ASP A 75 19.62 23.66 -3.97
CA ASP A 75 18.90 22.76 -4.90
C ASP A 75 17.41 23.12 -4.81
N GLU A 76 17.07 24.22 -5.48
CA GLU A 76 15.74 24.36 -6.06
C GLU A 76 15.61 23.31 -7.18
N ASP A 77 14.57 22.50 -7.08
CA ASP A 77 13.83 21.86 -8.19
C ASP A 77 13.70 20.34 -8.10
N ASP A 78 12.90 19.89 -7.13
CA ASP A 78 12.34 18.54 -7.09
C ASP A 78 10.80 18.62 -7.11
N ARG A 79 10.26 19.21 -8.18
CA ARG A 79 8.85 18.99 -8.57
C ARG A 79 8.84 17.82 -9.54
N ALA A 80 8.51 16.63 -9.06
CA ALA A 80 8.04 15.56 -9.94
C ALA A 80 6.72 16.02 -10.60
N VAL A 81 6.82 16.69 -11.75
CA VAL A 81 5.68 17.12 -12.54
C VAL A 81 5.08 15.87 -13.20
N PHE A 82 4.07 15.31 -12.55
CA PHE A 82 3.18 14.34 -13.15
C PHE A 82 2.22 15.08 -14.09
N THR A 83 2.49 15.05 -15.39
CA THR A 83 1.59 15.55 -16.44
C THR A 83 0.52 14.52 -16.76
N GLY A 84 -0.45 14.38 -15.86
CA GLY A 84 -1.79 13.85 -16.13
C GLY A 84 -2.80 14.80 -15.46
N PRO A 85 -4.12 14.56 -15.52
CA PRO A 85 -5.14 15.35 -14.82
C PRO A 85 -5.09 15.19 -13.28
N LEU A 86 -3.89 15.04 -12.70
CA LEU A 86 -3.56 15.12 -11.29
C LEU A 86 -3.12 16.57 -10.97
N GLU A 87 -3.87 17.56 -11.43
CA GLU A 87 -3.87 18.88 -10.79
C GLU A 87 -4.69 18.77 -9.51
N GLY A 88 -4.09 18.06 -8.57
CA GLY A 88 -4.44 17.94 -7.16
C GLY A 88 -3.16 17.95 -6.31
N ALA A 89 -2.05 18.48 -6.83
CA ALA A 89 -1.05 19.10 -5.97
C ALA A 89 -1.68 20.38 -5.41
N GLY A 90 -2.62 20.18 -4.47
CA GLY A 90 -3.13 21.27 -3.65
C GLY A 90 -1.95 22.00 -2.99
N PRO A 91 -2.13 23.28 -2.63
CA PRO A 91 -1.09 24.04 -1.98
C PRO A 91 -0.56 23.23 -0.80
N THR A 92 0.76 23.21 -0.62
CA THR A 92 1.35 22.98 0.70
C THR A 92 0.50 23.77 1.68
N CYS A 93 -0.30 23.09 2.48
CA CYS A 93 -1.13 23.74 3.48
C CYS A 93 -0.16 24.20 4.57
N ASP A 94 0.43 25.37 4.35
CA ASP A 94 0.92 26.20 5.44
C ASP A 94 -0.34 26.61 6.19
N THR A 95 -0.77 25.76 7.11
CA THR A 95 -1.76 26.10 8.13
C THR A 95 -1.13 27.12 9.07
N THR A 96 -1.02 28.36 8.60
CA THR A 96 -0.78 29.51 9.46
C THR A 96 -2.06 29.77 10.24
N ILE A 97 -2.28 28.98 11.30
CA ILE A 97 -3.33 29.19 12.28
C ILE A 97 -2.82 30.24 13.27
N GLU A 98 -3.00 31.52 12.93
CA GLU A 98 -2.90 32.59 13.92
C GLU A 98 -4.15 32.59 14.81
N GLY A 99 -3.98 32.05 16.02
CA GLY A 99 -4.68 32.55 17.20
C GLY A 99 -5.92 31.78 17.65
N ARG A 100 -5.73 30.75 18.47
CA ARG A 100 -6.35 30.62 19.81
C ARG A 100 -5.80 29.39 20.55
N ARG A 101 -5.43 29.60 21.81
CA ARG A 101 -4.75 28.67 22.71
C ARG A 101 -5.47 27.31 22.82
N GLY A 102 -4.75 26.25 22.47
CA GLY A 102 -5.01 24.86 22.83
C GLY A 102 -3.94 24.01 22.17
N SER A 103 -3.12 23.32 22.94
CA SER A 103 -1.93 22.59 22.48
C SER A 103 -2.27 21.46 21.51
N GLU A 104 -2.40 21.74 20.22
CA GLU A 104 -2.24 20.73 19.18
C GLU A 104 -0.74 20.61 18.87
N SER A 105 -0.25 19.39 19.03
CA SER A 105 1.15 19.04 18.87
C SER A 105 1.54 19.19 17.40
N ASP A 106 2.46 20.11 17.12
CA ASP A 106 3.07 20.40 15.81
C ASP A 106 3.98 19.24 15.31
N VAL A 107 3.55 18.00 15.52
CA VAL A 107 4.33 16.76 15.29
C VAL A 107 4.25 16.30 13.83
N LEU A 108 3.52 17.01 12.97
CA LEU A 108 3.28 16.63 11.58
C LEU A 108 3.69 17.72 10.58
N GLY A 109 4.82 18.40 10.78
CA GLY A 109 5.48 19.22 9.74
C GLY A 109 5.95 18.43 8.50
N GLY A 110 5.38 17.24 8.25
CA GLY A 110 5.64 16.42 7.09
C GLY A 110 4.77 16.85 5.90
N ARG A 111 5.27 16.62 4.68
CA ARG A 111 4.48 16.82 3.47
C ARG A 111 3.37 15.77 3.44
N VAL A 112 2.22 16.08 2.88
CA VAL A 112 1.13 15.12 2.70
C VAL A 112 0.78 15.07 1.22
N LEU A 113 0.71 13.86 0.68
CA LEU A 113 0.22 13.61 -0.67
C LEU A 113 -1.28 13.35 -0.58
N VAL A 114 -2.07 14.18 -1.25
CA VAL A 114 -3.54 14.04 -1.31
C VAL A 114 -3.91 13.61 -2.72
N ILE A 115 -4.64 12.50 -2.84
CA ILE A 115 -5.08 11.96 -4.12
C ILE A 115 -6.60 11.81 -4.09
N ASN A 116 -7.28 12.51 -4.99
CA ASN A 116 -8.71 12.30 -5.23
C ASN A 116 -8.88 11.23 -6.30
N ALA A 117 -9.78 10.27 -6.05
CA ALA A 117 -9.93 9.12 -6.91
C ALA A 117 -11.32 8.47 -6.78
N HIS A 118 -11.52 7.39 -7.54
CA HIS A 118 -12.72 6.58 -7.55
C HIS A 118 -12.49 5.30 -6.73
N TYR A 119 -13.22 5.10 -5.64
CA TYR A 119 -13.01 3.96 -4.73
C TYR A 119 -13.16 2.61 -5.44
N GLU A 120 -13.95 2.53 -6.51
CA GLU A 120 -14.20 1.31 -7.28
C GLU A 120 -12.91 0.73 -7.88
N PHE A 121 -12.04 1.58 -8.42
CA PHE A 121 -10.77 1.15 -9.01
C PHE A 121 -9.83 0.53 -7.97
N PHE A 122 -9.79 1.12 -6.77
CA PHE A 122 -8.96 0.63 -5.67
C PHE A 122 -9.55 -0.62 -5.02
N SER A 123 -10.86 -0.64 -4.76
CA SER A 123 -11.54 -1.80 -4.16
C SER A 123 -11.49 -3.03 -5.05
N GLY A 124 -11.53 -2.82 -6.37
CA GLY A 124 -11.39 -3.86 -7.37
C GLY A 124 -10.02 -4.50 -7.45
N GLN A 125 -8.96 -3.91 -6.88
CA GLN A 125 -7.60 -4.40 -7.09
C GLN A 125 -6.79 -4.57 -5.81
N SER A 126 -7.00 -3.69 -4.83
CA SER A 126 -6.33 -3.73 -3.52
C SER A 126 -7.23 -4.43 -2.50
N LEU A 127 -6.78 -5.59 -2.01
CA LEU A 127 -7.49 -6.29 -0.94
C LEU A 127 -7.52 -5.45 0.34
N LEU A 128 -6.43 -4.76 0.66
CA LEU A 128 -6.35 -3.90 1.85
C LEU A 128 -7.39 -2.76 1.78
N LEU A 129 -7.46 -2.05 0.65
CA LEU A 129 -8.38 -0.93 0.50
C LEU A 129 -9.82 -1.40 0.40
N ARG A 130 -10.08 -2.54 -0.24
CA ARG A 130 -11.40 -3.18 -0.22
C ARG A 130 -11.87 -3.45 1.21
N ASP A 131 -11.02 -4.06 2.03
CA ASP A 131 -11.35 -4.38 3.43
C ASP A 131 -11.48 -3.10 4.29
N ALA A 132 -10.68 -2.07 3.99
CA ALA A 132 -10.78 -0.77 4.66
C ALA A 132 -12.10 -0.06 4.33
N PHE A 133 -12.47 -0.01 3.04
CA PHE A 133 -13.68 0.64 2.56
C PHE A 133 -14.95 -0.15 2.85
N SER A 134 -14.88 -1.46 3.08
CA SER A 134 -16.03 -2.22 3.57
C SER A 134 -16.24 -2.10 5.08
N GLY A 135 -15.37 -1.37 5.79
CA GLY A 135 -15.37 -1.29 7.24
C GLY A 135 -14.95 -2.58 7.94
N ALA A 136 -14.41 -3.56 7.22
CA ALA A 136 -13.99 -4.85 7.77
C ALA A 136 -12.67 -4.75 8.57
N LEU A 137 -11.89 -3.69 8.36
CA LEU A 137 -10.65 -3.48 9.11
C LEU A 137 -10.93 -3.11 10.58
N PRO A 138 -10.42 -3.86 11.57
CA PRO A 138 -10.60 -3.57 13.00
C PRO A 138 -10.02 -2.22 13.45
N ALA A 139 -9.12 -1.64 12.63
CA ALA A 139 -8.45 -0.36 12.90
C ALA A 139 -9.43 0.81 13.06
N ASN A 140 -10.65 0.69 12.54
CA ASN A 140 -11.70 1.70 12.71
C ASN A 140 -12.20 1.82 14.16
N LEU A 141 -11.92 0.84 15.03
CA LEU A 141 -12.37 0.81 16.42
C LEU A 141 -11.31 1.26 17.43
N ALA A 142 -10.03 1.31 17.05
CA ALA A 142 -8.96 1.69 17.94
C ALA A 142 -8.82 3.22 18.01
N ARG A 143 -9.42 3.83 19.04
CA ARG A 143 -9.05 5.19 19.46
C ARG A 143 -7.54 5.20 19.75
N PRO A 144 -6.75 6.14 19.20
CA PRO A 144 -5.33 6.19 19.49
C PRO A 144 -5.15 6.43 20.99
N SER A 145 -4.73 5.40 21.73
CA SER A 145 -4.05 5.62 23.00
C SER A 145 -2.77 6.37 22.68
N LEU A 146 -2.54 7.51 23.34
CA LEU A 146 -1.36 8.39 23.21
C LEU A 146 -0.03 7.71 23.63
N SER A 147 0.08 6.38 23.52
CA SER A 147 1.29 5.64 23.83
C SER A 147 2.32 5.86 22.74
N SER A 148 3.47 6.35 23.17
CA SER A 148 4.56 7.01 22.44
C SER A 148 5.43 6.08 21.58
N THR A 149 4.89 4.99 21.05
CA THR A 149 5.62 4.13 20.11
C THR A 149 5.25 4.50 18.68
N PRO A 150 6.19 4.98 17.84
CA PRO A 150 5.92 5.27 16.44
C PRO A 150 5.76 3.93 15.70
N CYS A 151 4.54 3.40 15.68
CA CYS A 151 4.23 2.24 14.87
C CYS A 151 4.16 2.67 13.40
N TRP A 152 5.31 2.65 12.74
CA TRP A 152 5.45 2.82 11.28
C TRP A 152 4.65 1.78 10.46
N LEU A 153 3.94 0.85 11.12
CA LEU A 153 2.96 -0.07 10.54
C LEU A 153 1.54 0.51 10.64
N GLY A 154 1.37 1.76 10.19
CA GLY A 154 0.09 2.43 10.25
C GLY A 154 -0.95 1.63 9.44
N LEU A 155 -2.02 1.21 10.10
CA LEU A 155 -3.17 0.66 9.39
C LEU A 155 -3.90 1.81 8.68
N PRO A 156 -4.50 1.56 7.50
CA PRO A 156 -5.38 2.54 6.89
C PRO A 156 -6.46 2.95 7.87
N ARG A 157 -6.74 4.25 7.92
CA ARG A 157 -7.72 4.80 8.84
C ARG A 157 -8.69 5.70 8.10
N ILE A 158 -9.97 5.39 8.23
CA ILE A 158 -11.03 6.26 7.71
C ILE A 158 -11.08 7.53 8.57
N MET A 159 -11.17 8.66 7.88
CA MET A 159 -11.35 9.97 8.48
C MET A 159 -12.77 10.46 8.24
N ALA A 160 -13.28 11.29 9.16
CA ALA A 160 -14.55 11.96 8.95
C ALA A 160 -14.44 12.90 7.74
N SER A 161 -15.35 12.79 6.78
CA SER A 161 -15.50 13.77 5.70
C SER A 161 -16.53 14.82 6.08
N PRO A 162 -16.27 16.12 5.84
CA PRO A 162 -17.30 17.15 5.95
C PRO A 162 -18.34 17.06 4.81
N VAL A 163 -18.03 16.36 3.73
CA VAL A 163 -18.93 16.20 2.57
C VAL A 163 -19.65 14.86 2.68
N PRO A 164 -21.01 14.85 2.70
CA PRO A 164 -21.77 13.61 2.72
C PRO A 164 -21.44 12.72 1.51
N GLY A 165 -21.11 11.46 1.76
CA GLY A 165 -20.81 10.48 0.71
C GLY A 165 -19.36 10.46 0.19
N ASP A 166 -18.50 11.39 0.63
CA ASP A 166 -17.07 11.35 0.32
C ASP A 166 -16.29 10.51 1.34
N LEU A 167 -15.42 9.63 0.83
CA LEU A 167 -14.63 8.71 1.63
C LEU A 167 -13.20 9.21 1.78
N ARG A 168 -12.82 9.67 2.99
CA ARG A 168 -11.45 10.12 3.27
C ARG A 168 -10.68 9.03 3.99
N LEU A 169 -9.55 8.59 3.41
CA LEU A 169 -8.71 7.54 3.96
C LEU A 169 -7.30 8.06 4.21
N TRP A 170 -6.88 8.01 5.48
CA TRP A 170 -5.48 8.11 5.86
C TRP A 170 -4.77 6.80 5.50
N LEU A 171 -3.80 6.87 4.60
CA LEU A 171 -3.13 5.71 4.01
C LEU A 171 -1.61 5.86 4.14
N PRO A 172 -1.01 5.41 5.26
CA PRO A 172 0.43 5.47 5.46
C PRO A 172 1.11 4.41 4.58
N LEU A 173 1.84 4.86 3.56
CA LEU A 173 2.52 3.99 2.61
C LEU A 173 4.00 3.83 2.95
N PRO A 174 4.59 2.63 2.75
CA PRO A 174 6.03 2.41 2.85
C PRO A 174 6.87 3.36 1.98
N ASP A 175 6.42 3.68 0.78
CA ASP A 175 7.06 4.67 -0.10
C ASP A 175 6.01 5.56 -0.80
N PRO A 176 5.67 6.72 -0.21
CA PRO A 176 4.69 7.64 -0.81
C PRO A 176 5.04 8.11 -2.23
N THR A 177 6.32 8.12 -2.60
CA THR A 177 6.80 8.66 -3.89
C THR A 177 6.45 7.76 -5.06
N SER A 178 6.41 6.43 -4.87
CA SER A 178 5.99 5.49 -5.92
C SER A 178 4.47 5.40 -6.10
N PHE A 179 3.69 5.89 -5.14
CA PHE A 179 2.24 5.69 -5.15
C PHE A 179 1.50 6.30 -6.35
N PRO A 180 1.81 7.51 -6.86
CA PRO A 180 1.15 8.05 -8.05
C PRO A 180 1.26 7.13 -9.28
N TYR A 181 2.38 6.42 -9.43
CA TYR A 181 2.59 5.45 -10.52
C TYR A 181 1.77 4.18 -10.31
N ILE A 182 1.64 3.74 -9.05
CA ILE A 182 0.74 2.63 -8.68
C ILE A 182 -0.72 3.01 -8.92
N VAL A 183 -1.12 4.25 -8.63
CA VAL A 183 -2.47 4.74 -8.94
C VAL A 183 -2.72 4.67 -10.45
N HIS A 184 -1.77 5.11 -11.28
CA HIS A 184 -1.91 4.97 -12.73
C HIS A 184 -2.04 3.51 -13.16
N TYR A 185 -1.22 2.60 -12.60
CA TYR A 185 -1.36 1.16 -12.83
C TYR A 185 -2.76 0.65 -12.44
N ILE A 186 -3.29 1.05 -11.28
CA ILE A 186 -4.63 0.65 -10.83
C ILE A 186 -5.70 1.12 -11.84
N TYR A 187 -5.59 2.34 -12.38
CA TYR A 187 -6.56 2.80 -13.38
C TYR A 187 -6.45 2.06 -14.70
N PHE A 188 -5.24 1.90 -15.24
CA PHE A 188 -5.05 1.51 -16.63
C PHE A 188 -4.58 0.07 -16.83
N GLY A 189 -4.14 -0.62 -15.78
CA GLY A 189 -3.50 -1.93 -15.86
C GLY A 189 -2.16 -1.92 -16.59
N ASP A 190 -1.56 -0.74 -16.77
CA ASP A 190 -0.34 -0.54 -17.55
C ASP A 190 0.89 -0.49 -16.63
N PHE A 191 1.78 -1.48 -16.79
CA PHE A 191 3.05 -1.57 -16.08
C PHE A 191 4.14 -0.66 -16.67
N ASP A 192 4.01 -0.22 -17.91
CA ASP A 192 5.03 0.56 -18.63
C ASP A 192 5.31 1.89 -17.93
N ILE A 193 4.32 2.46 -17.24
CA ILE A 193 4.54 3.72 -16.51
C ILE A 193 5.46 3.52 -15.30
N ILE A 194 5.33 2.38 -14.60
CA ILE A 194 6.17 2.02 -13.46
C ILE A 194 7.58 1.71 -13.99
N LEU A 195 7.68 0.89 -15.03
CA LEU A 195 8.97 0.55 -15.65
C LEU A 195 9.70 1.79 -16.16
N ARG A 196 9.02 2.67 -16.90
CA ARG A 196 9.60 3.95 -17.36
C ARG A 196 10.07 4.83 -16.21
N ALA A 197 9.35 4.86 -15.09
CA ALA A 197 9.74 5.64 -13.92
C ALA A 197 10.99 5.06 -13.22
N LEU A 198 11.11 3.73 -13.20
CA LEU A 198 12.27 3.01 -12.68
C LEU A 198 13.51 3.18 -13.57
N CYS A 199 13.37 3.16 -14.90
CA CYS A 199 14.49 3.22 -15.84
C CYS A 199 15.02 4.64 -16.12
N ARG A 200 14.40 5.70 -15.59
CA ARG A 200 14.90 7.07 -15.73
C ARG A 200 16.28 7.23 -15.06
N LYS A 201 17.03 8.22 -15.50
CA LYS A 201 18.35 8.58 -14.94
C LYS A 201 18.35 10.06 -14.53
N PRO A 202 18.25 10.40 -13.22
CA PRO A 202 18.06 9.50 -12.08
C PRO A 202 16.66 8.83 -12.07
N PRO A 203 16.50 7.68 -11.37
CA PRO A 203 15.20 7.00 -11.28
C PRO A 203 14.21 7.87 -10.52
N ALA A 204 12.97 7.96 -11.02
CA ALA A 204 11.94 8.78 -10.39
C ALA A 204 11.32 8.11 -9.15
N ILE A 205 11.41 6.78 -9.08
CA ILE A 205 10.90 5.94 -7.99
C ILE A 205 11.87 4.80 -7.70
N ASN A 206 11.77 4.22 -6.51
CA ASN A 206 12.60 3.08 -6.10
C ASN A 206 11.83 1.76 -6.29
N VAL A 207 12.47 0.75 -6.91
CA VAL A 207 11.90 -0.60 -7.10
C VAL A 207 11.41 -1.22 -5.79
N MET A 208 12.19 -1.08 -4.72
CA MET A 208 11.84 -1.61 -3.41
C MET A 208 10.66 -0.85 -2.78
N GLY A 209 10.50 0.43 -3.13
CA GLY A 209 9.35 1.24 -2.75
C GLY A 209 8.05 0.75 -3.39
N VAL A 210 8.09 0.51 -4.71
CA VAL A 210 6.96 -0.08 -5.45
C VAL A 210 6.59 -1.44 -4.87
N TRP A 211 7.58 -2.31 -4.66
CA TRP A 211 7.38 -3.65 -4.11
C TRP A 211 6.71 -3.63 -2.73
N LYS A 212 7.24 -2.84 -1.79
CA LYS A 212 6.69 -2.72 -0.44
C LYS A 212 5.27 -2.14 -0.45
N ASN A 213 5.00 -1.16 -1.30
CA ASN A 213 3.66 -0.62 -1.48
C ASN A 213 2.71 -1.68 -2.06
N ALA A 214 3.13 -2.44 -3.07
CA ALA A 214 2.32 -3.51 -3.67
C ALA A 214 1.95 -4.58 -2.64
N GLN A 215 2.91 -4.99 -1.80
CA GLN A 215 2.68 -5.89 -0.67
C GLN A 215 1.72 -5.31 0.36
N TYR A 216 1.97 -4.07 0.80
CA TYR A 216 1.14 -3.37 1.78
C TYR A 216 -0.31 -3.27 1.29
N LEU A 217 -0.51 -2.79 0.06
CA LEU A 217 -1.83 -2.65 -0.57
C LEU A 217 -2.44 -4.00 -0.98
N ARG A 218 -1.67 -5.09 -0.92
CA ARG A 218 -2.06 -6.44 -1.35
C ARG A 218 -2.53 -6.45 -2.82
N LEU A 219 -1.76 -5.83 -3.71
CA LEU A 219 -1.98 -5.79 -5.16
C LEU A 219 -1.37 -7.03 -5.83
N LEU A 220 -2.12 -8.14 -5.84
CA LEU A 220 -1.57 -9.46 -6.23
C LEU A 220 -0.98 -9.50 -7.65
N GLU A 221 -1.65 -8.88 -8.62
CA GLU A 221 -1.20 -8.83 -10.01
C GLU A 221 0.12 -8.03 -10.17
N LEU A 222 0.26 -6.92 -9.44
CA LEU A 222 1.51 -6.13 -9.42
C LEU A 222 2.64 -6.89 -8.71
N ILE A 223 2.34 -7.59 -7.62
CA ILE A 223 3.31 -8.45 -6.92
C ILE A 223 3.80 -9.56 -7.85
N TYR A 224 2.89 -10.21 -8.59
CA TYR A 224 3.25 -11.26 -9.53
C TYR A 224 4.13 -10.72 -10.66
N TRP A 225 3.72 -9.62 -11.30
CA TRP A 225 4.51 -8.95 -12.34
C TRP A 225 5.90 -8.58 -11.85
N MET A 226 6.03 -7.94 -10.68
CA MET A 226 7.33 -7.58 -10.14
C MET A 226 8.22 -8.80 -9.86
N ARG A 227 7.66 -9.93 -9.42
CA ARG A 227 8.45 -11.16 -9.23
C ARG A 227 9.03 -11.66 -10.54
N VAL A 228 8.19 -11.81 -11.56
CA VAL A 228 8.57 -12.40 -12.85
C VAL A 228 9.46 -11.47 -13.68
N GLU A 229 9.15 -10.17 -13.73
CA GLU A 229 9.77 -9.26 -14.70
C GLU A 229 10.93 -8.43 -14.13
N ILE A 230 11.05 -8.32 -12.80
CA ILE A 230 12.04 -7.45 -12.16
C ILE A 230 13.00 -8.22 -11.25
N PHE A 231 12.55 -9.32 -10.64
CA PHE A 231 13.36 -10.10 -9.71
C PHE A 231 13.80 -11.47 -10.25
N ASP A 232 13.18 -11.97 -11.31
CA ASP A 232 13.52 -13.27 -11.92
C ASP A 232 14.71 -13.19 -12.90
N ASP A 233 15.49 -12.10 -12.85
CA ASP A 233 16.74 -11.93 -13.60
C ASP A 233 17.89 -12.81 -13.04
N GLU A 234 17.62 -13.72 -12.09
CA GLU A 234 18.61 -14.72 -11.66
C GLU A 234 18.73 -15.81 -12.74
N ASP A 235 19.63 -15.59 -13.70
CA ASP A 235 20.74 -16.51 -14.03
C ASP A 235 20.45 -18.04 -13.96
N ILE A 236 19.29 -18.53 -14.43
CA ILE A 236 19.09 -19.92 -14.85
C ILE A 236 19.72 -20.07 -16.24
N ASP A 237 21.04 -19.98 -16.31
CA ASP A 237 21.83 -20.36 -17.50
C ASP A 237 23.31 -20.61 -17.13
N THR A 238 23.59 -21.15 -15.95
CA THR A 238 24.97 -21.60 -15.62
C THR A 238 24.98 -22.80 -14.68
N ILE A 239 24.23 -23.84 -15.03
CA ILE A 239 24.73 -25.19 -14.78
C ILE A 239 25.44 -25.58 -16.07
N ASP A 240 26.77 -25.41 -16.05
CA ASP A 240 27.66 -26.09 -16.98
C ASP A 240 27.35 -27.60 -16.88
N GLU A 241 26.60 -28.12 -17.85
CA GLU A 241 26.59 -29.55 -18.19
C GLU A 241 27.89 -29.89 -18.96
N GLU A 242 29.03 -29.65 -18.32
CA GLU A 242 30.36 -30.13 -18.70
C GLU A 242 30.96 -30.58 -17.35
N ASP A 243 30.92 -31.84 -16.95
CA ASP A 243 31.73 -32.91 -17.51
C ASP A 243 31.07 -34.30 -17.26
N GLU A 244 30.39 -34.85 -18.26
CA GLU A 244 30.25 -36.30 -18.39
C GLU A 244 31.50 -36.83 -19.10
N ASP A 245 32.63 -36.80 -18.39
CA ASP A 245 33.75 -37.67 -18.74
C ASP A 245 33.38 -39.10 -18.35
N GLU A 246 32.93 -39.83 -19.37
CA GLU A 246 32.94 -41.28 -19.45
C GLU A 246 34.22 -41.84 -18.85
N ASP A 247 34.12 -42.59 -17.75
CA ASP A 247 35.09 -43.63 -17.45
C ASP A 247 34.38 -44.87 -16.89
N GLU A 248 34.70 -45.97 -17.55
CA GLU A 248 34.10 -47.30 -17.48
C GLU A 248 34.38 -48.06 -16.16
N ASP A 249 33.61 -49.14 -15.99
CA ASP A 249 33.93 -50.35 -15.20
C ASP A 249 33.83 -50.33 -13.66
N ALA A 250 32.76 -50.98 -13.15
CA ALA A 250 32.86 -52.33 -12.56
C ALA A 250 31.92 -52.59 -11.35
N GLN A 251 31.25 -53.75 -11.43
CA GLN A 251 30.73 -54.61 -10.35
C GLN A 251 29.34 -54.31 -9.75
N SER A 252 28.38 -55.04 -10.30
CA SER A 252 27.10 -55.40 -9.68
C SER A 252 27.28 -55.99 -8.28
N THR A 253 26.70 -55.35 -7.28
CA THR A 253 26.39 -55.96 -5.98
C THR A 253 24.87 -55.97 -5.76
N PRO A 254 24.27 -57.10 -5.35
CA PRO A 254 22.82 -57.24 -5.23
C PRO A 254 22.26 -56.52 -3.99
N PRO A 255 20.96 -56.19 -3.99
CA PRO A 255 20.32 -55.39 -2.94
C PRO A 255 20.13 -56.17 -1.64
N THR A 256 20.62 -55.60 -0.54
CA THR A 256 20.37 -56.08 0.84
C THR A 256 19.00 -55.54 1.32
N PRO A 257 18.08 -56.41 1.79
CA PRO A 257 16.77 -56.01 2.32
C PRO A 257 16.85 -55.27 3.68
N PRO A 258 15.75 -54.58 4.07
CA PRO A 258 15.79 -53.53 5.10
C PRO A 258 15.87 -54.09 6.52
N SER A 259 16.75 -53.50 7.33
CA SER A 259 16.84 -53.76 8.77
C SER A 259 15.90 -52.84 9.54
N LEU A 260 14.83 -53.42 10.09
CA LEU A 260 13.95 -52.84 11.09
C LEU A 260 14.66 -52.79 12.46
N SER A 261 14.96 -51.60 12.95
CA SER A 261 15.24 -51.29 14.37
C SER A 261 14.41 -50.04 14.71
N ALA A 262 13.30 -50.11 15.43
CA ALA A 262 13.14 -50.42 16.87
C ALA A 262 13.81 -49.40 17.80
N ALA A 263 12.94 -48.68 18.53
CA ALA A 263 13.08 -48.12 19.89
C ALA A 263 13.91 -46.83 20.14
N GLY A 264 13.37 -46.02 21.06
CA GLY A 264 13.91 -44.77 21.61
C GLY A 264 12.88 -43.64 21.46
N ASP A 265 11.87 -43.47 22.33
CA ASP A 265 11.93 -43.11 23.76
C ASP A 265 12.97 -42.01 24.00
N ASP A 266 12.51 -40.75 24.06
CA ASP A 266 13.15 -39.67 24.82
C ASP A 266 12.09 -38.62 25.22
N ASP A 267 11.51 -38.93 26.37
CA ASP A 267 10.96 -38.06 27.41
C ASP A 267 11.87 -36.84 27.70
N MET A 268 11.33 -35.61 27.69
CA MET A 268 11.91 -34.45 28.38
C MET A 268 10.82 -33.40 28.72
N GLY A 269 10.53 -33.30 30.03
CA GLY A 269 10.27 -32.10 30.86
C GLY A 269 9.30 -31.03 30.33
N ASP A 270 8.15 -30.79 30.96
CA ASP A 270 8.01 -30.16 32.29
C ASP A 270 8.93 -28.96 32.50
N ASP A 271 8.35 -27.76 32.44
CA ASP A 271 8.73 -26.69 33.36
C ASP A 271 7.61 -25.64 33.36
N GLY A 272 6.75 -25.79 34.37
CA GLY A 272 5.86 -24.72 34.81
C GLY A 272 6.67 -23.51 35.28
N ARG A 273 6.27 -22.32 34.85
CA ARG A 273 6.72 -21.08 35.46
C ARG A 273 5.52 -20.19 35.76
N SER A 274 4.96 -20.45 36.93
CA SER A 274 4.21 -19.50 37.74
C SER A 274 5.19 -18.48 38.30
N ASP A 275 4.86 -17.21 38.20
CA ASP A 275 5.21 -16.12 39.13
C ASP A 275 4.84 -14.81 38.42
N SER A 276 4.28 -13.79 39.04
CA SER A 276 3.66 -13.53 40.33
C SER A 276 3.06 -12.12 40.18
#